data_AF-A0A933EW07-F1
#
_entry.id   AF-A0A933EW07-F1
#
_cell.length_a   1.000
_cell.length_b   1.000
_cell.length_c   1.000
_cell.angle_alpha   90.00
_cell.angle_beta   90.00
_cell.angle_gamma   90.00
#
_symmetry.space_group_name_H-M   'P 1'
#
loop_
_entity.id
_entity.type
_entity.pdbx_description
1 polymer ?
#
loop_
_entity_poly.entity_id
_entity_poly.type
_entity_poly.pdbx_seq_one_letter_code
_entity_poly.pdbx_strand_id
1 'polypeptide(L)'
;MRKLVGWALAASLVMTAAPVYAGQGGAGENIMTKTGDWFATMGKSETERTAVLAQRRAARAARQAQHEAEKSAKKAEKSMQGAAKEMNKGLKDITGQ
;
A
#
# COMPACT_ATOMS: atom_id res chain seq x y z
N MET A 1 -20.76 9.42 26.26
CA MET A 1 -21.21 9.13 24.87
C MET A 1 -20.94 10.25 23.88
N ARG A 2 -21.18 11.54 24.22
CA ARG A 2 -20.89 12.68 23.32
C ARG A 2 -19.45 12.74 22.76
N LYS A 3 -18.45 12.33 23.56
CA LYS A 3 -17.04 12.30 23.11
C LYS A 3 -16.80 11.21 22.06
N LEU A 4 -17.39 10.02 22.21
CA LEU A 4 -17.24 8.91 21.24
C LEU A 4 -17.88 9.24 19.89
N VAL A 5 -19.01 9.96 19.89
CA VAL A 5 -19.66 10.43 18.66
C VAL A 5 -18.77 11.44 17.92
N GLY A 6 -18.09 12.33 18.64
CA GLY A 6 -17.14 13.28 18.05
C GLY A 6 -15.94 12.59 17.39
N TRP A 7 -15.40 11.55 18.02
CA TRP A 7 -14.31 10.75 17.44
C TRP A 7 -14.76 9.94 16.21
N ALA A 8 -15.97 9.38 16.24
CA ALA A 8 -16.54 8.66 15.10
C ALA A 8 -16.78 9.60 13.89
N LEU A 9 -17.26 10.82 14.15
CA LEU A 9 -17.48 11.83 13.11
C LEU A 9 -16.15 12.32 12.49
N ALA A 10 -15.15 12.57 13.33
CA ALA A 10 -13.81 12.94 12.88
C ALA A 10 -13.16 11.82 12.05
N ALA A 11 -13.32 10.55 12.46
CA ALA A 11 -12.83 9.40 11.70
C ALA A 11 -13.54 9.26 10.34
N SER A 12 -14.85 9.51 10.27
CA SER A 12 -15.58 9.48 9.00
C SER A 12 -15.13 10.58 8.02
N LEU A 13 -14.76 11.77 8.54
CA LEU A 13 -14.32 12.89 7.71
C LEU A 13 -12.95 12.62 7.07
N VAL A 14 -12.04 11.96 7.81
CA VAL A 14 -10.72 11.57 7.31
C VAL A 14 -10.82 10.50 6.22
N MET A 15 -11.80 9.60 6.29
CA MET A 15 -12.03 8.62 5.21
C MET A 15 -12.58 9.25 3.93
N THR A 16 -13.43 10.28 4.03
CA THR A 16 -13.95 11.00 2.85
C THR A 16 -12.96 12.00 2.24
N ALA A 17 -11.98 12.45 3.03
CA ALA A 17 -10.98 13.41 2.59
C ALA A 17 -9.68 12.75 2.08
N ALA A 18 -9.61 11.42 2.02
CA ALA A 18 -8.55 10.75 1.29
C ALA A 18 -8.64 11.20 -0.18
N PRO A 19 -7.65 11.97 -0.67
CA PRO A 19 -7.62 12.28 -2.07
C PRO A 19 -7.47 10.95 -2.80
N VAL A 20 -8.34 10.72 -3.78
CA VAL A 20 -8.20 9.63 -4.75
C VAL A 20 -6.97 9.95 -5.62
N TYR A 21 -5.77 9.91 -5.04
CA TYR A 21 -4.50 9.85 -5.75
C TYR A 21 -4.30 8.41 -6.21
N ALA A 22 -5.22 7.92 -7.04
CA ALA A 22 -4.99 6.73 -7.88
C ALA A 22 -4.76 7.14 -9.35
N GLY A 23 -4.60 8.43 -9.61
CA GLY A 23 -4.15 8.97 -10.88
C GLY A 23 -2.73 9.47 -10.76
N GLN A 24 -1.86 9.02 -11.67
CA GLN A 24 -0.65 9.73 -12.09
C GLN A 24 0.59 9.54 -11.20
N GLY A 25 1.21 8.35 -11.24
CA GLY A 25 2.62 8.25 -10.83
C GLY A 25 3.20 6.85 -10.53
N GLY A 26 2.37 5.83 -10.28
CA GLY A 26 2.87 4.58 -9.67
C GLY A 26 3.35 3.50 -10.62
N ALA A 27 2.63 3.23 -11.72
CA ALA A 27 2.91 2.06 -12.57
C ALA A 27 4.06 2.32 -13.57
N GLY A 28 5.24 2.68 -13.05
CA GLY A 28 6.43 3.06 -13.80
C GLY A 28 6.57 2.31 -15.12
N GLU A 29 6.35 3.05 -16.21
CA GLU A 29 6.63 2.57 -17.56
C GLU A 29 8.14 2.51 -17.73
N ASN A 30 8.73 1.39 -17.31
CA ASN A 30 10.12 1.06 -17.61
C ASN A 30 10.20 0.26 -18.93
N ILE A 31 11.39 0.18 -19.51
CA ILE A 31 11.62 -0.49 -20.79
C ILE A 31 11.07 -1.93 -20.78
N MET A 32 11.23 -2.65 -19.66
CA MET A 32 10.72 -4.02 -19.51
C MET A 32 9.19 -4.11 -19.56
N THR A 33 8.47 -3.18 -18.93
CA THR A 33 7.01 -3.14 -19.00
C THR A 33 6.52 -2.81 -20.41
N LYS A 34 7.18 -1.88 -21.13
CA LYS A 34 6.86 -1.56 -22.52
C LYS A 34 7.06 -2.75 -23.45
N THR A 35 8.18 -3.48 -23.31
CA THR A 35 8.45 -4.69 -24.08
C THR A 35 7.44 -5.79 -23.78
N GLY A 36 7.14 -6.05 -22.51
CA GLY A 36 6.14 -7.05 -22.13
C GLY A 36 4.73 -6.71 -22.59
N ASP A 37 4.37 -5.42 -22.61
CA ASP A 37 3.10 -4.94 -23.13
C ASP A 37 3.03 -5.02 -24.66
N TRP A 38 4.16 -4.82 -25.37
CA TRP A 38 4.25 -5.07 -26.81
C TRP A 38 4.02 -6.54 -27.15
N PHE A 39 4.68 -7.48 -26.45
CA PHE A 39 4.42 -8.91 -26.62
C PHE A 39 2.97 -9.30 -26.31
N ALA A 40 2.38 -8.71 -25.27
CA ALA A 40 1.01 -9.02 -24.86
C ALA A 40 -0.07 -8.50 -25.81
N THR A 41 0.30 -7.57 -26.70
CA THR A 41 -0.59 -6.87 -27.63
C THR A 41 -0.25 -7.12 -29.11
N MET A 42 0.76 -7.95 -29.37
CA MET A 42 1.12 -8.39 -30.72
C MET A 42 0.01 -9.30 -31.27
N GLY A 43 -0.51 -8.99 -32.45
CA GLY A 43 -1.58 -9.75 -33.10
C GLY A 43 -3.00 -9.52 -32.56
N LYS A 44 -3.19 -8.60 -31.60
CA LYS A 44 -4.52 -8.25 -31.08
C LYS A 44 -5.12 -7.03 -31.79
N SER A 45 -6.45 -6.98 -31.84
CA SER A 45 -7.18 -5.80 -32.30
C SER A 45 -6.98 -4.60 -31.36
N GLU A 46 -7.25 -3.37 -31.81
CA GLU A 46 -7.03 -2.18 -30.98
C GLU A 46 -7.88 -2.14 -29.69
N THR A 47 -9.10 -2.67 -29.76
CA THR A 47 -10.01 -2.80 -28.61
C THR A 47 -9.49 -3.82 -27.60
N GLU A 48 -8.96 -4.96 -28.06
CA GLU A 48 -8.34 -5.95 -27.18
C GLU A 48 -7.01 -5.47 -26.61
N ARG A 49 -6.22 -4.74 -27.41
CA ARG A 49 -4.96 -4.13 -26.98
C ARG A 49 -5.19 -3.17 -25.83
N THR A 50 -6.17 -2.27 -25.95
CA THR A 50 -6.50 -1.31 -24.89
C THR A 50 -7.00 -2.01 -23.62
N ALA A 51 -7.86 -3.02 -23.75
CA ALA A 51 -8.31 -3.83 -22.62
C ALA A 51 -7.15 -4.54 -21.90
N VAL A 52 -6.23 -5.17 -22.65
CA VAL A 52 -5.07 -5.89 -22.11
C VAL A 52 -4.10 -4.93 -21.41
N LEU A 53 -3.83 -3.76 -21.99
CA LEU A 53 -2.96 -2.75 -21.39
C LEU A 53 -3.57 -2.19 -20.10
N ALA A 54 -4.87 -1.92 -20.10
CA ALA A 54 -5.60 -1.45 -18.91
C ALA A 54 -5.55 -2.50 -17.79
N GLN A 55 -5.83 -3.77 -18.11
CA GLN A 55 -5.77 -4.87 -17.15
C GLN A 55 -4.36 -5.04 -16.57
N ARG A 56 -3.31 -4.99 -17.41
CA ARG A 56 -1.92 -5.11 -16.97
C ARG A 56 -1.47 -3.92 -16.13
N ARG A 57 -1.92 -2.71 -16.44
CA ARG A 57 -1.68 -1.51 -15.61
C ARG A 57 -2.36 -1.63 -14.25
N ALA A 58 -3.62 -2.05 -14.22
CA ALA A 58 -4.35 -2.26 -12.96
C ALA A 58 -3.67 -3.33 -12.09
N ALA A 59 -3.24 -4.45 -12.68
CA ALA A 59 -2.50 -5.49 -11.97
C ALA A 59 -1.18 -4.99 -11.38
N ARG A 60 -0.46 -4.12 -12.10
CA ARG A 60 0.77 -3.48 -11.59
C ARG A 60 0.49 -2.56 -10.41
N ALA A 61 -0.53 -1.72 -10.51
CA ALA A 61 -0.94 -0.83 -9.42
C ALA A 61 -1.35 -1.63 -8.17
N ALA A 62 -2.11 -2.70 -8.33
CA ALA A 62 -2.50 -3.58 -7.23
C ALA A 62 -1.28 -4.23 -6.55
N ARG A 63 -0.30 -4.70 -7.32
CA ARG A 63 0.94 -5.27 -6.77
C ARG A 63 1.77 -4.24 -6.01
N GLN A 64 1.85 -3.02 -6.51
CA GLN A 64 2.56 -1.94 -5.80
C GLN A 64 1.87 -1.58 -4.49
N ALA A 65 0.55 -1.42 -4.51
CA ALA A 65 -0.24 -1.17 -3.31
C ALA A 65 -0.06 -2.29 -2.27
N GLN A 66 -0.10 -3.55 -2.69
CA GLN A 66 0.18 -4.69 -1.79
C GLN A 66 1.60 -4.65 -1.24
N HIS A 67 2.60 -4.35 -2.07
CA HIS A 67 3.99 -4.30 -1.63
C HIS A 67 4.22 -3.14 -0.64
N GLU A 68 3.60 -1.99 -0.85
CA GLU A 68 3.67 -0.86 0.06
C GLU A 68 2.98 -1.17 1.39
N ALA A 69 1.82 -1.81 1.35
CA ALA A 69 1.11 -2.29 2.53
C ALA A 69 1.93 -3.34 3.32
N GLU A 70 2.59 -4.27 2.62
CA GLU A 70 3.44 -5.28 3.26
C GLU A 70 4.70 -4.64 3.86
N LYS A 71 5.30 -3.67 3.17
CA LYS A 71 6.44 -2.91 3.69
C LYS A 71 6.07 -2.11 4.93
N SER A 72 4.90 -1.47 4.96
CA SER A 72 4.45 -0.73 6.13
C SER A 72 4.12 -1.68 7.29
N ALA A 73 3.47 -2.81 7.03
CA ALA A 73 3.22 -3.85 8.03
C ALA A 73 4.52 -4.39 8.64
N LYS A 74 5.52 -4.74 7.81
CA LYS A 74 6.83 -5.21 8.29
C LYS A 74 7.58 -4.15 9.10
N LYS A 75 7.48 -2.87 8.72
CA LYS A 75 8.07 -1.77 9.51
C LYS A 75 7.40 -1.63 10.87
N ALA A 76 6.07 -1.70 10.91
CA ALA A 76 5.29 -1.65 12.14
C ALA A 76 5.60 -2.85 13.06
N GLU A 77 5.72 -4.05 12.49
CA GLU A 77 6.08 -5.24 13.26
C GLU A 77 7.48 -5.11 13.89
N LYS A 78 8.46 -4.64 13.11
CA LYS A 78 9.82 -4.40 13.61
C LYS A 78 9.86 -3.34 14.71
N SER A 79 9.09 -2.26 14.58
CA SER A 79 9.05 -1.22 15.62
C SER A 79 8.37 -1.72 16.89
N MET A 80 7.30 -2.51 16.78
CA MET A 80 6.64 -3.14 17.93
C MET A 80 7.56 -4.15 18.64
N GLN A 81 8.28 -4.98 17.90
CA GLN A 81 9.25 -5.91 18.48
C GLN A 81 10.41 -5.17 19.17
N GLY A 82 10.88 -4.06 18.60
CA GLY A 82 11.87 -3.19 19.23
C GLY A 82 11.36 -2.60 20.55
N ALA A 83 10.15 -2.02 20.53
CA ALA A 83 9.51 -1.47 21.72
C ALA A 83 9.27 -2.52 22.82
N ALA A 84 8.85 -3.73 22.44
CA ALA A 84 8.66 -4.83 23.38
C ALA A 84 9.98 -5.28 24.03
N LYS A 85 11.07 -5.30 23.26
CA LYS A 85 12.42 -5.62 23.78
C LYS A 85 12.93 -4.55 24.74
N GLU A 86 12.78 -3.27 24.39
CA GLU A 86 13.16 -2.15 25.27
C GLU A 86 12.31 -2.15 26.55
N MET A 87 11.01 -2.42 26.45
CA MET A 87 10.13 -2.53 27.62
C MET A 87 10.54 -3.70 28.53
N ASN A 88 10.86 -4.86 27.98
CA ASN A 88 11.32 -6.02 28.75
C ASN A 88 12.67 -5.75 29.42
N LYS A 89 13.59 -5.08 28.72
CA LYS A 89 14.88 -4.65 29.28
C LYS A 89 14.69 -3.67 30.45
N GLY A 90 13.87 -2.64 30.27
CA GLY A 90 13.53 -1.71 31.35
C GLY A 90 12.81 -2.39 32.51
N LEU A 91 11.96 -3.37 32.25
CA LEU A 91 11.32 -4.15 33.30
C LEU A 91 12.35 -4.95 34.12
N LYS A 92 13.31 -5.60 33.45
CA LYS A 92 14.39 -6.34 34.11
C LYS A 92 15.26 -5.43 34.98
N ASP A 93 15.64 -4.27 34.45
CA ASP A 93 16.43 -3.26 35.16
C ASP A 93 15.69 -2.75 36.43
N ILE A 94 14.35 -2.64 36.38
CA ILE A 94 13.52 -2.24 37.54
C ILE A 94 13.33 -3.39 38.54
N THR A 95 13.23 -4.64 38.06
CA THR A 95 13.01 -5.82 38.92
C THR A 95 14.28 -6.41 39.54
N GLY A 96 15.46 -5.87 39.24
CA GLY A 96 16.71 -6.20 39.95
C GLY A 96 17.14 -7.66 39.83
N GLN A 97 17.22 -8.19 38.60
CA GLN A 97 18.00 -9.40 38.28
C GLN A 97 19.23 -9.06 37.45
#